data_AF-A0A2C6XWV2-F1
#
_entry.id   AF-A0A2C6XWV2-F1
#
_cell.length_a   1.000
_cell.length_b   1.000
_cell.length_c   1.000
_cell.angle_alpha   90.00
_cell.angle_beta   90.00
_cell.angle_gamma   90.00
#
_symmetry.space_group_name_H-M   'P 1'
#
loop_
_entity.id
_entity.type
_entity.pdbx_description
1 polymer ?
#
loop_
_entity_poly.entity_id
_entity_poly.type
_entity_poly.pdbx_seq_one_letter_code
_entity_poly.pdbx_strand_id
1 'polypeptide(L)'
;MGSLAKPAPTLQRWLSGERIGPLPVRAAGQPPPLLSFEFFPPRTEALEQQLWTCIRRLAPLAPRFVSVTYGAGGSTHARTHATVARLARETALVPAAHLTCVGATREEVDEVARGYWAAGVRHIVALRGDPPAGTGYEPHPGGYRHASDLVAGLRRIADFEISVAAYPEVHPAARSAEDDLDNLKRKLDAGATRAITQ
;
A
#
# COMPACT_ATOMS: atom_id res chain seq x y z
N MET A 1 38.62 -25.72 -9.13
CA MET A 1 37.84 -24.96 -8.13
C MET A 1 37.97 -23.48 -8.46
N GLY A 2 37.05 -22.93 -9.24
CA GLY A 2 37.00 -21.49 -9.54
C GLY A 2 36.19 -20.79 -8.45
N SER A 3 36.86 -19.90 -7.71
CA SER A 3 36.20 -19.03 -6.73
C SER A 3 35.21 -18.11 -7.45
N LEU A 4 33.91 -18.31 -7.22
CA LEU A 4 32.89 -17.35 -7.65
C LEU A 4 33.08 -16.06 -6.84
N ALA A 5 33.51 -15.00 -7.51
CA ALA A 5 33.67 -13.69 -6.90
C ALA A 5 32.36 -13.27 -6.23
N LYS A 6 32.45 -12.83 -4.96
CA LYS A 6 31.30 -12.28 -4.24
C LYS A 6 30.73 -11.09 -5.04
N PRO A 7 29.40 -10.99 -5.21
CA PRO A 7 28.81 -9.85 -5.90
C PRO A 7 29.16 -8.55 -5.16
N ALA A 8 29.44 -7.51 -5.93
CA ALA A 8 29.76 -6.20 -5.38
C ALA A 8 28.62 -5.68 -4.48
N PRO A 9 28.92 -4.91 -3.41
CA PRO A 9 27.92 -4.28 -2.56
C PRO A 9 26.89 -3.50 -3.39
N THR A 10 25.63 -3.48 -2.93
CA THR A 10 24.50 -2.86 -3.65
C THR A 10 24.83 -1.46 -4.17
N LEU A 11 25.47 -0.62 -3.34
CA LEU A 11 25.85 0.74 -3.73
C LEU A 11 26.85 0.76 -4.90
N GLN A 12 27.84 -0.13 -4.89
CA GLN A 12 28.85 -0.22 -5.95
C GLN A 12 28.22 -0.70 -7.26
N ARG A 13 27.29 -1.65 -7.19
CA ARG A 13 26.49 -2.11 -8.34
C ARG A 13 25.63 -0.99 -8.96
N TRP A 14 25.05 -0.11 -8.13
CA TRP A 14 24.29 1.06 -8.60
C TRP A 14 25.17 2.12 -9.25
N LEU A 15 26.38 2.32 -8.73
CA LEU A 15 27.32 3.33 -9.23
C LEU A 15 28.03 2.89 -10.52
N SER A 16 28.34 1.60 -10.64
CA SER A 16 29.15 1.05 -11.74
C SER A 16 28.41 0.11 -12.68
N GLY A 17 27.12 -0.16 -12.44
CA GLY A 17 26.28 -0.96 -13.33
C GLY A 17 26.07 -0.26 -14.67
N GLU A 18 25.81 -1.06 -15.71
CA GLU A 18 25.46 -0.56 -17.04
C GLU A 18 24.21 0.33 -16.92
N ARG A 19 24.37 1.64 -17.17
CA ARG A 19 23.26 2.58 -17.10
C ARG A 19 22.41 2.39 -18.35
N ILE A 20 21.19 1.87 -18.17
CA ILE A 20 20.18 1.76 -19.23
C ILE A 20 19.76 3.19 -19.63
N GLY A 21 20.49 3.78 -20.57
CA GLY A 21 20.22 5.10 -21.14
C GLY A 21 20.19 6.27 -20.14
N PRO A 22 20.19 7.52 -20.62
CA PRO A 22 19.73 8.63 -19.79
C PRO A 22 18.24 8.42 -19.45
N LEU A 23 17.82 8.87 -18.27
CA LEU A 23 16.39 9.02 -17.99
C LEU A 23 15.77 9.86 -19.12
N PRO A 24 14.63 9.45 -19.70
CA PRO A 24 14.02 10.19 -20.79
C PRO A 24 13.81 11.63 -20.35
N VAL A 25 14.37 12.56 -21.13
CA VAL A 25 14.16 13.99 -20.92
C VAL A 25 12.67 14.24 -21.09
N ARG A 26 12.02 14.81 -20.07
CA ARG A 26 10.59 15.12 -20.13
C ARG A 26 10.35 16.00 -21.37
N ALA A 27 9.49 15.53 -22.26
CA ALA A 27 9.11 16.32 -23.42
C ALA A 27 8.53 17.66 -22.96
N ALA A 28 8.93 18.74 -23.63
CA ALA A 28 8.42 20.07 -23.33
C ALA A 28 6.88 20.05 -23.41
N GLY A 29 6.20 20.54 -22.36
CA GLY A 29 4.74 20.61 -22.30
C GLY A 29 4.03 19.47 -21.56
N GLN A 30 4.73 18.44 -21.07
CA GLN A 30 4.08 17.44 -20.20
C GLN A 30 3.82 17.99 -18.79
N PRO A 31 2.61 17.84 -18.23
CA PRO A 31 2.33 18.25 -16.85
C PRO A 31 3.21 17.48 -15.87
N PRO A 32 3.63 18.10 -14.73
CA PRO A 32 4.40 17.42 -13.70
C PRO A 32 3.74 16.09 -13.29
N PRO A 33 4.53 15.05 -13.00
CA PRO A 33 3.97 13.80 -12.51
C PRO A 33 3.21 14.04 -11.21
N LEU A 34 2.11 13.29 -11.04
CA LEU A 34 1.40 13.27 -9.77
C LEU A 34 2.21 12.46 -8.75
N LEU A 35 2.36 13.00 -7.54
CA LEU A 35 3.13 12.38 -6.46
C LEU A 35 2.22 11.83 -5.37
N SER A 36 2.66 10.74 -4.74
CA SER A 36 2.15 10.24 -3.47
C SER A 36 3.29 9.63 -2.67
N PHE A 37 3.15 9.59 -1.35
CA PHE A 37 4.16 9.01 -0.45
C PHE A 37 3.55 7.96 0.46
N GLU A 38 4.32 6.93 0.78
CA GLU A 38 3.92 5.89 1.73
C GLU A 38 4.75 5.97 3.01
N PHE A 39 4.08 5.88 4.15
CA PHE A 39 4.70 5.90 5.47
C PHE A 39 4.38 4.63 6.25
N PHE A 40 5.29 4.27 7.16
CA PHE A 40 5.04 3.22 8.14
C PHE A 40 4.56 3.82 9.46
N PRO A 41 3.57 3.20 10.13
CA PRO A 41 3.12 3.67 11.44
C PRO A 41 4.28 3.59 12.46
N PRO A 42 4.57 4.67 13.20
CA PRO A 42 5.73 4.74 14.07
C PRO A 42 5.56 3.80 15.27
N ARG A 43 6.60 3.02 15.61
CA ARG A 43 6.56 2.07 16.73
C ARG A 43 7.04 2.65 18.05
N THR A 44 7.65 3.84 18.01
CA THR A 44 8.22 4.55 19.16
C THR A 44 7.97 6.05 18.99
N GLU A 45 8.04 6.78 20.10
CA GLU A 45 7.88 8.25 20.09
C GLU A 45 8.95 8.95 19.24
N ALA A 46 10.20 8.48 19.28
CA ALA A 46 11.27 9.02 18.44
C ALA A 46 10.96 8.85 16.93
N LEU A 47 10.43 7.68 16.53
CA LEU A 47 10.00 7.45 15.15
C LEU A 47 8.78 8.29 14.78
N GLU A 48 7.89 8.58 15.73
CA GLU A 48 6.77 9.49 15.51
C GLU A 48 7.25 10.92 15.22
N GLN A 49 8.18 11.45 16.02
CA GLN A 49 8.77 12.78 15.78
C GLN A 49 9.47 12.86 14.40
N GLN A 50 10.18 11.79 14.02
CA GLN A 50 10.81 11.68 12.71
C GLN A 50 9.78 11.64 11.58
N LEU A 51 8.71 10.85 11.73
CA LEU A 51 7.62 10.77 10.75
C LEU A 51 7.00 12.16 10.53
N TRP A 52 6.68 12.90 11.59
CA TRP A 52 6.10 14.24 11.47
C TRP A 52 7.04 15.26 10.84
N THR A 53 8.34 15.13 11.10
CA THR A 53 9.35 15.93 10.41
C THR A 53 9.39 15.63 8.93
N CYS A 54 9.28 14.35 8.54
CA CYS A 54 9.22 13.93 7.14
C CYS A 54 7.95 14.45 6.45
N ILE A 55 6.78 14.27 7.07
CA ILE A 55 5.48 14.76 6.57
C ILE A 55 5.54 16.26 6.30
N ARG A 56 6.03 17.07 7.26
CA ARG A 56 6.15 18.53 7.09
C ARG A 56 7.08 18.93 5.94
N ARG A 57 8.15 18.17 5.71
CA ARG A 57 9.09 18.42 4.60
C ARG A 57 8.52 18.04 3.24
N LEU A 58 7.68 17.01 3.17
CA LEU A 58 7.09 16.51 1.93
C LEU A 58 5.77 17.21 1.57
N ALA A 59 5.05 17.77 2.55
CA ALA A 59 3.76 18.44 2.31
C ALA A 59 3.80 19.57 1.26
N PRO A 60 4.85 20.41 1.16
CA PRO A 60 4.95 21.43 0.11
C PRO A 60 5.03 20.88 -1.31
N LEU A 61 5.33 19.60 -1.49
CA LEU A 61 5.30 18.94 -2.81
C LEU A 61 3.87 18.63 -3.29
N ALA A 62 2.86 18.97 -2.48
CA ALA A 62 1.44 18.82 -2.79
C ALA A 62 1.09 17.41 -3.33
N PRO A 63 1.44 16.32 -2.61
CA PRO A 63 1.11 14.98 -3.07
C PRO A 63 -0.41 14.82 -3.17
N ARG A 64 -0.87 14.02 -4.15
CA ARG A 64 -2.29 13.69 -4.33
C ARG A 64 -2.88 12.99 -3.12
N PHE A 65 -2.09 12.15 -2.47
CA PHE A 65 -2.43 11.48 -1.21
C PHE A 65 -1.14 11.00 -0.52
N VAL A 66 -1.25 10.64 0.76
CA VAL A 66 -0.21 9.93 1.49
C VAL A 66 -0.79 8.65 2.09
N SER A 67 -0.16 7.51 1.86
CA SER A 67 -0.59 6.24 2.43
C SER A 67 0.12 5.94 3.75
N VAL A 68 -0.58 5.25 4.66
CA VAL A 68 0.02 4.67 5.87
C VAL A 68 -0.19 3.17 5.85
N THR A 69 0.90 2.42 5.97
CA THR A 69 0.87 0.96 5.89
C THR A 69 0.13 0.31 7.06
N TYR A 70 -0.32 -0.92 6.82
CA TYR A 70 -1.01 -1.77 7.78
C TYR A 70 -0.13 -2.98 8.07
N GLY A 71 0.16 -3.23 9.34
CA GLY A 71 0.98 -4.35 9.75
C GLY A 71 0.31 -5.68 9.39
N ALA A 72 1.10 -6.63 8.87
CA ALA A 72 0.66 -8.00 8.64
C ALA A 72 0.01 -8.57 9.92
N GLY A 73 -1.15 -9.21 9.74
CA GLY A 73 -1.92 -9.82 10.85
C GLY A 73 -2.51 -8.82 11.87
N GLY A 74 -2.67 -7.53 11.53
CA GLY A 74 -3.36 -6.56 12.39
C GLY A 74 -2.59 -6.06 13.61
N SER A 75 -1.34 -6.50 13.81
CA SER A 75 -0.49 -6.15 14.96
C SER A 75 -0.18 -4.65 15.12
N THR A 76 -0.47 -3.82 14.11
CA THR A 76 -0.28 -2.36 14.16
C THR A 76 -1.57 -1.57 13.94
N HIS A 77 -2.74 -2.21 13.94
CA HIS A 77 -4.03 -1.56 13.60
C HIS A 77 -4.22 -0.21 14.31
N ALA A 78 -4.06 -0.19 15.63
CA ALA A 78 -4.22 1.01 16.45
C ALA A 78 -3.25 2.14 16.05
N ARG A 79 -2.00 1.80 15.69
CA ARG A 79 -0.98 2.79 15.30
C ARG A 79 -1.23 3.35 13.90
N THR A 80 -1.63 2.50 12.96
CA THR A 80 -2.05 2.95 11.62
C THR A 80 -3.26 3.88 11.74
N HIS A 81 -4.26 3.48 12.54
CA HIS A 81 -5.44 4.31 12.79
C HIS A 81 -5.09 5.66 13.41
N ALA A 82 -4.27 5.68 14.47
CA ALA A 82 -3.85 6.92 15.10
C ALA A 82 -3.11 7.86 14.12
N THR A 83 -2.22 7.32 13.30
CA THR A 83 -1.43 8.10 12.34
C THR A 83 -2.32 8.68 11.23
N VAL A 84 -3.20 7.87 10.65
CA VAL A 84 -4.13 8.29 9.59
C VAL A 84 -5.12 9.32 10.12
N ALA A 85 -5.72 9.09 11.29
CA ALA A 85 -6.65 10.04 11.90
C ALA A 85 -5.96 11.36 12.27
N ARG A 86 -4.70 11.31 12.71
CA ARG A 86 -3.92 12.51 13.00
C ARG A 86 -3.59 13.29 11.73
N LEU A 87 -3.19 12.62 10.65
CA LEU A 87 -3.01 13.23 9.32
C LEU A 87 -4.28 13.95 8.85
N ALA A 88 -5.44 13.29 8.97
CA ALA A 88 -6.74 13.85 8.57
C ALA A 88 -7.14 15.09 9.38
N ARG A 89 -6.78 15.16 10.66
CA ARG A 89 -7.13 16.29 11.54
C ARG A 89 -6.14 17.45 11.50
N GLU A 90 -4.84 17.15 11.43
CA GLU A 90 -3.79 18.14 11.67
C GLU A 90 -3.13 18.67 10.40
N THR A 91 -3.47 18.12 9.23
CA THR A 91 -2.84 18.50 7.95
C THR A 91 -3.86 18.67 6.84
N ALA A 92 -3.46 19.38 5.77
CA ALA A 92 -4.23 19.45 4.53
C ALA A 92 -3.98 18.26 3.58
N LEU A 93 -3.16 17.28 3.99
CA LEU A 93 -2.87 16.10 3.18
C LEU A 93 -4.09 15.19 3.14
N VAL A 94 -4.26 14.46 2.03
CA VAL A 94 -5.30 13.43 1.88
C VAL A 94 -4.73 12.09 2.32
N PRO A 95 -5.11 11.53 3.48
CA PRO A 95 -4.57 10.27 3.93
C PRO A 95 -5.29 9.09 3.28
N ALA A 96 -4.52 8.05 2.96
CA ALA A 96 -4.99 6.75 2.54
C ALA A 96 -4.59 5.69 3.57
N ALA A 97 -5.56 4.94 4.12
CA ALA A 97 -5.25 3.85 5.04
C ALA A 97 -5.04 2.56 4.27
N HIS A 98 -3.93 1.87 4.50
CA HIS A 98 -3.85 0.47 4.10
C HIS A 98 -4.81 -0.35 4.97
N LEU A 99 -5.47 -1.33 4.38
CA LEU A 99 -6.33 -2.26 5.10
C LEU A 99 -6.17 -3.65 4.49
N THR A 100 -5.82 -4.63 5.34
CA THR A 100 -5.68 -6.03 4.94
C THR A 100 -6.84 -6.86 5.44
N CYS A 101 -7.23 -7.91 4.71
CA CYS A 101 -8.29 -8.83 5.14
C CYS A 101 -7.79 -10.20 5.66
N VAL A 102 -6.49 -10.44 5.74
CA VAL A 102 -5.91 -11.63 6.35
C VAL A 102 -6.10 -11.64 7.86
N GLY A 103 -6.44 -12.81 8.42
CA GLY A 103 -6.44 -13.04 9.86
C GLY A 103 -7.57 -12.37 10.65
N ALA A 104 -8.62 -11.87 9.98
CA ALA A 104 -9.78 -11.26 10.62
C ALA A 104 -11.09 -11.66 9.93
N THR A 105 -12.18 -11.63 10.69
CA THR A 105 -13.55 -11.78 10.17
C THR A 105 -13.94 -10.57 9.31
N ARG A 106 -14.98 -10.71 8.47
CA ARG A 106 -15.51 -9.57 7.71
C ARG A 106 -16.01 -8.47 8.64
N GLU A 107 -16.66 -8.86 9.73
CA GLU A 107 -17.23 -7.95 10.71
C GLU A 107 -16.16 -7.03 11.33
N GLU A 108 -15.02 -7.61 11.74
CA GLU A 108 -13.87 -6.87 12.27
C GLU A 108 -13.28 -5.91 11.22
N VAL A 109 -13.05 -6.40 9.99
CA VAL A 109 -12.50 -5.56 8.90
C VAL A 109 -13.46 -4.43 8.54
N ASP A 110 -14.76 -4.70 8.50
CA ASP A 110 -15.79 -3.72 8.21
C ASP A 110 -15.91 -2.68 9.33
N GLU A 111 -15.70 -3.07 10.60
CA GLU A 111 -15.65 -2.14 11.73
C GLU A 111 -14.46 -1.18 11.62
N VAL A 112 -13.28 -1.68 11.24
CA VAL A 112 -12.11 -0.84 10.96
C VAL A 112 -12.41 0.16 9.84
N ALA A 113 -13.03 -0.30 8.74
CA ALA A 113 -13.42 0.57 7.64
C ALA A 113 -14.42 1.66 8.08
N ARG A 114 -15.46 1.30 8.86
CA ARG A 114 -16.39 2.27 9.44
C ARG A 114 -15.67 3.29 10.33
N GLY A 115 -14.71 2.84 11.14
CA GLY A 115 -13.87 3.71 11.96
C GLY A 115 -13.04 4.70 11.13
N TYR A 116 -12.45 4.26 10.03
CA TYR A 116 -11.76 5.15 9.09
C TYR A 116 -12.71 6.18 8.47
N TRP A 117 -13.90 5.76 8.04
CA TRP A 117 -14.88 6.69 7.49
C TRP A 117 -15.31 7.75 8.52
N ALA A 118 -15.58 7.34 9.76
CA ALA A 118 -15.93 8.24 10.85
C ALA A 118 -14.79 9.23 11.17
N ALA A 119 -13.53 8.80 11.04
CA ALA A 119 -12.35 9.64 11.23
C ALA A 119 -12.03 10.59 10.05
N GLY A 120 -12.88 10.63 9.02
CA GLY A 120 -12.69 11.51 7.85
C GLY A 120 -11.83 10.92 6.73
N VAL A 121 -11.40 9.66 6.85
CA VAL A 121 -10.63 8.97 5.82
C VAL A 121 -11.56 8.56 4.69
N ARG A 122 -11.18 8.88 3.45
CA ARG A 122 -11.97 8.58 2.25
C ARG A 122 -11.24 7.68 1.26
N HIS A 123 -9.94 7.47 1.45
CA HIS A 123 -9.10 6.65 0.58
C HIS A 123 -8.59 5.43 1.33
N ILE A 124 -8.82 4.24 0.77
CA ILE A 124 -8.29 2.96 1.28
C ILE A 124 -7.38 2.32 0.24
N VAL A 125 -6.24 1.79 0.69
CA VAL A 125 -5.42 0.86 -0.09
C VAL A 125 -5.79 -0.55 0.36
N ALA A 126 -6.65 -1.22 -0.41
CA ALA A 126 -7.21 -2.53 -0.07
C ALA A 126 -6.25 -3.65 -0.50
N LEU A 127 -5.83 -4.45 0.47
CA LEU A 127 -4.85 -5.51 0.31
C LEU A 127 -5.38 -6.83 0.87
N ARG A 128 -4.90 -7.96 0.36
CA ARG A 128 -5.16 -9.25 1.01
C ARG A 128 -4.40 -9.33 2.33
N GLY A 129 -3.15 -8.89 2.30
CA GLY A 129 -2.17 -9.12 3.37
C GLY A 129 -1.41 -10.43 3.16
N ASP A 130 -0.31 -10.54 3.89
CA ASP A 130 0.59 -11.68 3.84
C ASP A 130 0.23 -12.70 4.91
N PRO A 131 0.38 -14.01 4.62
CA PRO A 131 0.28 -15.03 5.66
C PRO A 131 1.41 -14.90 6.67
N PRO A 132 1.28 -15.52 7.86
CA PRO A 132 2.40 -15.72 8.77
C PRO A 132 3.62 -16.30 8.05
N ALA A 133 4.81 -15.85 8.47
CA ALA A 133 6.06 -16.26 7.83
C ALA A 133 6.19 -17.80 7.78
N GLY A 134 6.49 -18.32 6.59
CA GLY A 134 6.66 -19.76 6.36
C GLY A 134 5.37 -20.55 6.15
N THR A 135 4.21 -19.89 6.05
CA THR A 135 2.91 -20.54 5.81
C THR A 135 2.28 -20.09 4.49
N GLY A 136 1.40 -20.92 3.92
CA GLY A 136 0.55 -20.53 2.80
C GLY A 136 -0.56 -19.57 3.26
N TYR A 137 -1.10 -18.79 2.31
CA TYR A 137 -2.28 -17.97 2.61
C TYR A 137 -3.53 -18.83 2.75
N GLU A 138 -4.15 -18.76 3.93
CA GLU A 138 -5.50 -19.25 4.17
C GLU A 138 -6.35 -18.10 4.71
N PRO A 139 -7.56 -17.89 4.18
CA PRO A 139 -8.45 -16.87 4.71
C PRO A 139 -8.94 -17.25 6.10
N HIS A 140 -9.14 -16.26 6.97
CA HIS A 140 -9.78 -16.49 8.25
C HIS A 140 -11.20 -17.08 8.04
N PRO A 141 -11.67 -18.02 8.87
CA PRO A 141 -13.07 -18.45 8.83
C PRO A 141 -14.02 -17.26 8.95
N GLY A 142 -14.92 -17.09 7.98
CA GLY A 142 -15.80 -15.90 7.92
C GLY A 142 -15.14 -14.59 7.47
N GLY A 143 -13.86 -14.62 7.09
CA GLY A 143 -13.13 -13.46 6.53
C GLY A 143 -13.39 -13.21 5.05
N TYR A 144 -12.76 -12.16 4.52
CA TYR A 144 -12.64 -11.98 3.06
C TYR A 144 -11.51 -12.86 2.53
N ARG A 145 -11.74 -13.54 1.40
CA ARG A 145 -10.78 -14.49 0.83
C ARG A 145 -9.73 -13.79 -0.02
N HIS A 146 -10.15 -12.78 -0.76
CA HIS A 146 -9.29 -12.04 -1.67
C HIS A 146 -9.42 -10.54 -1.47
N ALA A 147 -8.42 -9.78 -1.93
CA ALA A 147 -8.49 -8.32 -1.96
C ALA A 147 -9.69 -7.81 -2.79
N SER A 148 -10.13 -8.54 -3.83
CA SER A 148 -11.35 -8.22 -4.58
C SER A 148 -12.60 -8.28 -3.71
N ASP A 149 -12.68 -9.24 -2.79
CA ASP A 149 -13.83 -9.39 -1.90
C ASP A 149 -13.84 -8.25 -0.87
N LEU A 150 -12.66 -7.86 -0.39
CA LEU A 150 -12.48 -6.69 0.47
C LEU A 150 -12.94 -5.41 -0.25
N VAL A 151 -12.52 -5.19 -1.51
CA VAL A 151 -12.96 -4.04 -2.31
C VAL A 151 -14.49 -4.00 -2.40
N ALA A 152 -15.13 -5.12 -2.74
CA ALA A 152 -16.58 -5.20 -2.80
C ALA A 152 -17.25 -4.96 -1.44
N GLY A 153 -16.63 -5.42 -0.34
CA GLY A 153 -17.05 -5.14 1.03
C GLY A 153 -17.02 -3.66 1.36
N LEU A 154 -15.89 -3.00 1.12
CA LEU A 154 -15.69 -1.57 1.37
C LEU A 154 -16.70 -0.71 0.61
N ARG A 155 -17.00 -1.06 -0.65
CA ARG A 155 -18.01 -0.36 -1.47
C ARG A 155 -19.44 -0.45 -0.91
N ARG A 156 -19.76 -1.47 -0.12
CA ARG A 156 -21.07 -1.56 0.57
C ARG A 156 -21.11 -0.72 1.85
N ILE A 157 -19.97 -0.40 2.44
CA ILE A 157 -19.88 0.34 3.70
C ILE A 157 -20.00 1.84 3.45
N ALA A 158 -19.20 2.37 2.52
CA ALA A 158 -19.17 3.79 2.19
C ALA A 158 -18.56 4.03 0.80
N ASP A 159 -18.68 5.26 0.31
CA ASP A 159 -18.10 5.69 -0.97
C ASP A 159 -16.59 5.99 -0.84
N PHE A 160 -15.81 4.95 -0.57
CA PHE A 160 -14.35 5.05 -0.53
C PHE A 160 -13.77 5.21 -1.94
N GLU A 161 -12.75 6.04 -2.07
CA GLU A 161 -11.73 5.85 -3.10
C GLU A 161 -10.90 4.61 -2.73
N ILE A 162 -10.70 3.68 -3.67
CA ILE A 162 -10.03 2.41 -3.38
C ILE A 162 -8.89 2.17 -4.37
N SER A 163 -7.67 2.13 -3.83
CA SER A 163 -6.48 1.64 -4.53
C SER A 163 -6.26 0.16 -4.20
N VAL A 164 -5.67 -0.59 -5.12
CA VAL A 164 -5.23 -1.98 -4.91
C VAL A 164 -3.79 -2.19 -5.37
N ALA A 165 -3.15 -3.28 -4.93
CA ALA A 165 -1.83 -3.66 -5.44
C ALA A 165 -1.90 -4.19 -6.89
N ALA A 166 -0.83 -4.01 -7.67
CA ALA A 166 -0.56 -4.67 -8.94
C ALA A 166 0.90 -5.15 -8.97
N TYR A 167 1.20 -6.19 -9.74
CA TYR A 167 2.53 -6.80 -9.75
C TYR A 167 3.06 -6.85 -11.20
N PRO A 168 3.92 -5.90 -11.61
CA PRO A 168 4.50 -5.89 -12.95
C PRO A 168 5.28 -7.17 -13.30
N GLU A 169 5.88 -7.80 -12.28
CA GLU A 169 6.68 -9.03 -12.41
C GLU A 169 5.90 -10.30 -11.96
N VAL A 170 4.57 -10.24 -11.96
CA VAL A 170 3.66 -11.32 -11.53
C VAL A 170 3.73 -11.58 -10.01
N HIS A 171 2.57 -11.64 -9.35
CA HIS A 171 2.53 -12.00 -7.93
C HIS A 171 3.11 -13.42 -7.70
N PRO A 172 4.00 -13.65 -6.70
CA PRO A 172 4.67 -14.95 -6.49
C PRO A 172 3.74 -16.17 -6.28
N ALA A 173 2.51 -15.93 -5.83
CA ALA A 173 1.49 -16.97 -5.64
C ALA A 173 0.48 -17.08 -6.81
N ALA A 174 0.65 -16.30 -7.89
CA ALA A 174 -0.20 -16.42 -9.07
C ALA A 174 0.18 -17.65 -9.89
N ARG A 175 -0.78 -18.24 -10.61
CA ARG A 175 -0.55 -19.44 -11.43
C ARG A 175 0.15 -19.12 -12.75
N SER A 176 -0.08 -17.92 -13.28
CA SER A 176 0.57 -17.37 -14.48
C SER A 176 0.44 -15.84 -14.49
N ALA A 177 1.06 -15.17 -15.47
CA ALA A 177 0.91 -13.73 -15.66
C ALA A 177 -0.54 -13.35 -16.00
N GLU A 178 -1.21 -14.16 -16.82
CA GLU A 178 -2.63 -13.98 -17.18
C GLU A 178 -3.53 -14.10 -15.94
N ASP A 179 -3.27 -15.09 -15.08
CA ASP A 179 -4.02 -15.27 -13.83
C ASP A 179 -3.88 -14.06 -12.89
N ASP A 180 -2.68 -13.45 -12.81
CA ASP A 180 -2.44 -12.25 -12.01
C ASP A 180 -3.12 -11.00 -12.59
N LEU A 181 -3.11 -10.84 -13.92
CA LEU A 181 -3.85 -9.79 -14.62
C LEU A 181 -5.36 -9.94 -14.46
N ASP A 182 -5.89 -11.16 -14.55
CA ASP A 182 -7.29 -11.45 -14.27
C ASP A 182 -7.66 -11.09 -12.83
N ASN A 183 -6.77 -11.37 -11.87
CA ASN A 183 -6.97 -10.97 -10.47
C ASN A 183 -6.94 -9.44 -10.30
N LEU A 184 -6.06 -8.73 -11.02
CA LEU A 184 -6.09 -7.27 -11.07
C LEU A 184 -7.42 -6.77 -11.62
N LYS A 185 -7.89 -7.33 -12.74
CA LYS A 185 -9.17 -6.99 -13.33
C LYS A 185 -10.34 -7.25 -12.36
N ARG A 186 -10.38 -8.37 -11.65
CA ARG A 186 -11.41 -8.67 -10.64
C ARG A 186 -11.47 -7.60 -9.54
N LYS A 187 -10.32 -7.06 -9.11
CA LYS A 187 -10.27 -5.98 -8.12
C LYS A 187 -10.85 -4.66 -8.67
N LEU A 188 -10.56 -4.35 -9.93
CA LEU A 188 -11.12 -3.16 -10.60
C LEU A 188 -12.63 -3.31 -10.83
N ASP A 189 -13.08 -4.47 -11.32
CA ASP A 189 -14.49 -4.79 -11.53
C ASP A 189 -15.28 -4.76 -10.20
N ALA A 190 -14.64 -5.08 -9.06
CA ALA A 190 -15.24 -4.95 -7.73
C ALA A 190 -15.37 -3.51 -7.23
N GLY A 191 -14.80 -2.53 -7.93
CA GLY A 191 -14.93 -1.10 -7.64
C GLY A 191 -13.64 -0.39 -7.21
N ALA A 192 -12.46 -1.00 -7.37
CA ALA A 192 -11.20 -0.28 -7.22
C ALA A 192 -10.99 0.68 -8.40
N THR A 193 -10.50 1.88 -8.13
CA THR A 193 -10.33 2.95 -9.14
C THR A 193 -8.88 3.19 -9.50
N ARG A 194 -7.94 2.53 -8.80
CA ARG A 194 -6.50 2.71 -9.00
C ARG A 194 -5.73 1.45 -8.61
N ALA A 195 -4.60 1.22 -9.28
CA ALA A 195 -3.61 0.24 -8.86
C ALA A 195 -2.26 0.91 -8.55
N ILE A 196 -1.56 0.38 -7.54
CA ILE A 196 -0.19 0.78 -7.16
C ILE A 196 0.68 -0.46 -7.34
N THR A 197 1.79 -0.33 -8.07
CA THR A 197 2.69 -1.47 -8.33
C THR A 197 3.56 -1.78 -7.10
N GLN A 198 4.01 -3.04 -7.00
CA GLN A 198 5.04 -3.47 -6.04
C GLN A 198 6.37 -2.74 -6.24
#